data_AF-A0A957YU91-F1
#
_entry.id   AF-A0A957YU91-F1
#
_cell.length_a   1.000
_cell.length_b   1.000
_cell.length_c   1.000
_cell.angle_alpha   90.00
_cell.angle_beta   90.00
_cell.angle_gamma   90.00
#
_symmetry.space_group_name_H-M   'P 1'
#
loop_
_entity.id
_entity.type
_entity.pdbx_description
1 polymer ?
#
loop_
_entity_poly.entity_id
_entity_poly.type
_entity_poly.pdbx_seq_one_letter_code
_entity_poly.pdbx_strand_id
1 'polypeptide(L)'
;MSSDLSLNLSSQPSAEEAIYALADGAAPDQPWRWRLLAWLHLCLTRLLWLEPFWIAGLMPSLLARELFWDPWLHPWLIGALFIFWPLRLLVQRQLAPYTPLNRPIWGLLLWLPIGIWAAVEPIRAWQHAGFLALGIALYMALLNWPVTQRRPWLLAVAIGGCGLLLTVLGPELLLRVPTKFILFSDEVTRSQPLDLWQSGETVNPNVLAGGLLLPIPLLVALSIRTSWARRRWLPPLLLLIAMPIVMVLILVQSRGSYLALAIALLAVLALRWPWAGVASAIALVTTTMIMVWEGALLFLEAFGSDGSITSFSGRLEIWQATLLALRTHALWGLGFGNFALAVSAYLPGWRAGVPHAHNLLLQVAVDLGLPGLFLYSWLLYQACAVVVGIVRQDGYDVNQPVATPRSVGQPRPWHGSSQQARRAQIRERAQARRCASLRWALAVGVGGGLLAMFIHGLVDAVVWGTKLAFLPWLFFALAALLWRQPPWARGNAA
;
A
#
# COMPACT_ATOMS: atom_id res chain seq x y z
N MET A 1 -39.80 32.34 -43.47
CA MET A 1 -40.58 32.26 -42.21
C MET A 1 -40.57 30.82 -41.74
N SER A 2 -40.16 30.66 -40.50
CA SER A 2 -39.84 29.45 -39.75
C SER A 2 -41.06 28.64 -39.29
N SER A 3 -40.87 27.34 -39.07
CA SER A 3 -41.27 26.58 -37.86
C SER A 3 -40.92 25.10 -38.10
N ASP A 4 -39.79 24.63 -37.61
CA ASP A 4 -39.55 24.08 -36.25
C ASP A 4 -40.26 22.74 -35.99
N LEU A 5 -39.51 21.67 -36.28
CA LEU A 5 -39.78 20.30 -35.86
C LEU A 5 -38.52 19.79 -35.14
N SER A 6 -38.17 20.43 -34.02
CA SER A 6 -37.13 19.98 -33.11
C SER A 6 -37.78 19.29 -31.92
N LEU A 7 -37.86 17.96 -32.00
CA LEU A 7 -38.18 17.09 -30.86
C LEU A 7 -37.11 17.30 -29.78
N ASN A 8 -37.52 18.02 -28.74
CA ASN A 8 -36.71 18.39 -27.60
C ASN A 8 -36.45 17.15 -26.72
N LEU A 9 -35.29 16.51 -26.89
CA LEU A 9 -34.83 15.32 -26.13
C LEU A 9 -34.22 15.67 -24.75
N SER A 10 -34.37 16.90 -24.27
CA SER A 10 -33.64 17.39 -23.08
C SER A 10 -34.39 17.29 -21.75
N SER A 11 -35.50 16.56 -21.65
CA SER A 11 -36.34 16.50 -20.44
C SER A 11 -36.47 15.10 -19.82
N GLN A 12 -35.48 14.21 -20.03
CA GLN A 12 -35.44 12.97 -19.25
C GLN A 12 -34.82 13.24 -17.87
N PRO A 13 -35.52 12.93 -16.76
CA PRO A 13 -34.95 13.06 -15.43
C PRO A 13 -33.72 12.15 -15.33
N SER A 14 -32.69 12.63 -14.64
CA SER A 14 -31.52 11.82 -14.34
C SER A 14 -31.95 10.55 -13.59
N ALA A 15 -31.24 9.44 -13.76
CA ALA A 15 -31.57 8.18 -13.08
C ALA A 15 -31.66 8.35 -11.54
N GLU A 16 -30.96 9.35 -10.97
CA GLU A 16 -31.06 9.72 -9.56
C GLU A 16 -32.39 10.39 -9.20
N GLU A 17 -32.90 11.32 -10.02
CA GLU A 17 -34.21 11.96 -9.80
C GLU A 17 -35.37 10.97 -9.87
N ALA A 18 -35.28 9.98 -10.77
CA ALA A 18 -36.26 8.89 -10.86
C ALA A 18 -36.24 7.99 -9.60
N ILE A 19 -35.08 7.81 -8.96
CA ILE A 19 -34.92 7.03 -7.72
C ILE A 19 -35.54 7.75 -6.52
N TYR A 20 -35.38 9.08 -6.42
CA TYR A 20 -36.02 9.87 -5.35
C TYR A 20 -37.55 9.92 -5.52
N ALA A 21 -38.04 10.10 -6.75
CA ALA A 21 -39.47 10.09 -7.04
C ALA A 21 -40.14 8.72 -6.75
N LEU A 22 -39.39 7.61 -6.88
CA LEU A 22 -39.84 6.26 -6.54
C LEU A 22 -39.89 5.98 -5.04
N ALA A 23 -38.99 6.59 -4.26
CA ALA A 23 -38.96 6.47 -2.80
C ALA A 23 -40.11 7.26 -2.13
N ASP A 24 -40.48 8.41 -2.71
CA ASP A 24 -41.55 9.28 -2.20
C ASP A 24 -42.96 8.92 -2.72
N GLY A 25 -43.12 7.81 -3.47
CA GLY A 25 -44.41 7.31 -3.94
C GLY A 25 -45.12 8.21 -4.96
N ALA A 26 -44.41 9.14 -5.60
CA ALA A 26 -44.99 10.30 -6.27
C ALA A 26 -45.29 10.17 -7.78
N ALA A 27 -45.35 8.96 -8.37
CA ALA A 27 -45.69 8.85 -9.80
C ALA A 27 -46.44 7.54 -10.15
N PRO A 28 -47.77 7.56 -10.25
CA PRO A 28 -48.58 6.39 -10.68
C PRO A 28 -48.41 6.04 -12.16
N ASP A 29 -48.00 6.99 -13.00
CA ASP A 29 -48.06 6.87 -14.47
C ASP A 29 -46.73 6.48 -15.14
N GLN A 30 -45.68 6.17 -14.38
CA GLN A 30 -44.43 5.69 -14.97
C GLN A 30 -44.53 4.21 -15.39
N PRO A 31 -44.20 3.86 -16.65
CA PRO A 31 -44.30 2.49 -17.11
C PRO A 31 -43.47 1.53 -16.25
N TRP A 32 -44.03 0.37 -15.91
CA TRP A 32 -43.40 -0.69 -15.09
C TRP A 32 -41.95 -1.01 -15.47
N ARG A 33 -41.57 -0.80 -16.74
CA ARG A 33 -40.21 -0.92 -17.26
C ARG A 33 -39.21 0.00 -16.56
N TRP A 34 -39.56 1.25 -16.28
CA TRP A 34 -38.68 2.17 -15.55
C TRP A 34 -38.49 1.78 -14.09
N ARG A 35 -39.56 1.32 -13.45
CA ARG A 35 -39.51 0.80 -12.07
C ARG A 35 -38.61 -0.44 -11.99
N LEU A 36 -38.72 -1.34 -12.97
CA LEU A 36 -37.85 -2.51 -13.09
C LEU A 36 -36.39 -2.11 -13.33
N LEU A 37 -36.11 -1.18 -14.24
CA LEU A 37 -34.75 -0.69 -14.53
C LEU A 37 -34.12 0.00 -13.32
N ALA A 38 -34.87 0.84 -12.60
CA ALA A 38 -34.41 1.49 -11.38
C ALA A 38 -34.12 0.47 -10.26
N TRP A 39 -35.02 -0.50 -10.08
CA TRP A 39 -34.82 -1.59 -9.13
C TRP A 39 -33.60 -2.44 -9.47
N LEU A 40 -33.42 -2.82 -10.75
CA LEU A 40 -32.22 -3.53 -11.22
C LEU A 40 -30.96 -2.71 -10.97
N HIS A 41 -30.95 -1.42 -11.30
CA HIS A 41 -29.81 -0.54 -11.04
C HIS A 41 -29.45 -0.47 -9.56
N LEU A 42 -30.45 -0.36 -8.67
CA LEU A 42 -30.26 -0.40 -7.21
C LEU A 42 -29.69 -1.73 -6.73
N CYS A 43 -30.22 -2.86 -7.20
CA CYS A 43 -29.73 -4.19 -6.88
C CYS A 43 -28.28 -4.39 -7.33
N LEU A 44 -27.95 -3.99 -8.55
CA LEU A 44 -26.59 -4.08 -9.10
C LEU A 44 -25.62 -3.15 -8.34
N THR A 45 -26.08 -1.96 -7.94
CA THR A 45 -25.27 -1.04 -7.12
C THR A 45 -25.00 -1.61 -5.73
N ARG A 46 -25.99 -2.29 -5.12
CA ARG A 46 -25.80 -3.01 -3.86
C ARG A 46 -24.86 -4.21 -4.03
N LEU A 47 -24.92 -4.91 -5.14
CA LEU A 47 -24.01 -6.00 -5.46
C LEU A 47 -22.56 -5.50 -5.53
N LEU A 48 -22.30 -4.37 -6.20
CA LEU A 48 -20.96 -3.74 -6.27
C LEU A 48 -20.35 -3.44 -4.89
N TRP A 49 -21.16 -3.27 -3.84
CA TRP A 49 -20.68 -3.08 -2.48
C TRP A 49 -19.94 -4.31 -1.91
N LEU A 50 -20.21 -5.50 -2.46
CA LEU A 50 -19.64 -6.78 -2.02
C LEU A 50 -18.26 -7.08 -2.62
N GLU A 51 -17.77 -6.30 -3.58
CA GLU A 51 -16.52 -6.58 -4.30
C GLU A 51 -15.29 -6.74 -3.37
N PRO A 52 -15.04 -5.90 -2.34
CA PRO A 52 -13.90 -6.13 -1.45
C PRO A 52 -13.98 -7.46 -0.70
N PHE A 53 -15.19 -7.91 -0.35
CA PHE A 53 -15.40 -9.19 0.33
C PHE A 53 -15.19 -10.37 -0.63
N TRP A 54 -15.61 -10.23 -1.88
CA TRP A 54 -15.32 -11.20 -2.93
C TRP A 54 -13.82 -11.38 -3.13
N ILE A 55 -13.06 -10.29 -3.26
CA ILE A 55 -11.60 -10.34 -3.40
C ILE A 55 -10.96 -10.94 -2.15
N ALA A 56 -11.40 -10.55 -0.95
CA ALA A 56 -10.90 -11.12 0.30
C ALA A 56 -11.21 -12.63 0.42
N GLY A 57 -12.35 -13.09 -0.10
CA GLY A 57 -12.71 -14.51 -0.15
C GLY A 57 -11.87 -15.31 -1.16
N LEU A 58 -11.47 -14.70 -2.28
CA LEU A 58 -10.58 -15.32 -3.27
C LEU A 58 -9.10 -15.29 -2.84
N MET A 59 -8.72 -14.39 -1.95
CA MET A 59 -7.33 -14.19 -1.53
C MET A 59 -6.65 -15.48 -1.02
N PRO A 60 -7.24 -16.30 -0.11
CA PRO A 60 -6.63 -17.57 0.29
C PRO A 60 -6.39 -18.53 -0.88
N SER A 61 -7.30 -18.55 -1.85
CA SER A 61 -7.20 -19.41 -3.05
C SER A 61 -6.00 -19.04 -3.93
N LEU A 62 -5.65 -17.75 -4.00
CA LEU A 62 -4.50 -17.27 -4.75
C LEU A 62 -3.20 -17.38 -3.95
N LEU A 63 -3.21 -17.00 -2.67
CA LEU A 63 -2.02 -16.97 -1.83
C LEU A 63 -1.53 -18.36 -1.42
N ALA A 64 -2.45 -19.28 -1.19
CA ALA A 64 -2.19 -20.62 -0.66
C ALA A 64 -2.64 -21.68 -1.67
N ARG A 65 -2.47 -21.42 -2.97
CA ARG A 65 -3.00 -22.26 -4.05
C ARG A 65 -2.68 -23.75 -3.91
N GLU A 66 -1.47 -24.07 -3.44
CA GLU A 66 -0.94 -25.44 -3.42
C GLU A 66 -1.76 -26.33 -2.46
N LEU A 67 -2.57 -25.71 -1.60
CA LEU A 67 -3.51 -26.39 -0.70
C LEU A 67 -4.86 -26.69 -1.34
N PHE A 68 -5.29 -25.91 -2.33
CA PHE A 68 -6.70 -25.82 -2.71
C PHE A 68 -6.96 -26.15 -4.18
N TRP A 69 -6.02 -25.85 -5.08
CA TRP A 69 -6.32 -25.80 -6.51
C TRP A 69 -5.19 -26.35 -7.37
N ASP A 70 -5.58 -27.05 -8.43
CA ASP A 70 -4.68 -27.45 -9.50
C ASP A 70 -4.18 -26.23 -10.30
N PRO A 71 -2.94 -26.26 -10.84
CA PRO A 71 -2.35 -25.14 -11.55
C PRO A 71 -3.16 -24.59 -12.73
N TRP A 72 -3.95 -25.43 -13.41
CA TRP A 72 -4.75 -25.04 -14.57
C TRP A 72 -5.91 -24.10 -14.23
N LEU A 73 -6.33 -24.03 -12.96
CA LEU A 73 -7.40 -23.15 -12.49
C LEU A 73 -6.94 -21.69 -12.33
N HIS A 74 -5.64 -21.41 -12.33
CA HIS A 74 -5.11 -20.07 -12.06
C HIS A 74 -5.62 -18.94 -12.94
N PRO A 75 -5.63 -19.07 -14.28
CA PRO A 75 -6.10 -18.00 -15.15
C PRO A 75 -7.55 -17.63 -14.82
N TRP A 76 -8.36 -18.61 -14.42
CA TRP A 76 -9.76 -18.44 -14.02
C TRP A 76 -9.88 -17.75 -12.66
N LEU A 77 -9.05 -18.11 -11.67
CA LEU A 77 -9.00 -17.42 -10.38
C LEU A 77 -8.60 -15.94 -10.54
N ILE A 78 -7.66 -15.64 -11.44
CA ILE A 78 -7.26 -14.27 -11.77
C ILE A 78 -8.38 -13.54 -12.48
N GLY A 79 -9.04 -14.17 -13.46
CA GLY A 79 -10.21 -13.60 -14.12
C GLY A 79 -11.35 -13.30 -13.13
N ALA A 80 -11.55 -14.17 -12.14
CA ALA A 80 -12.56 -14.01 -11.11
C ALA A 80 -12.35 -12.76 -10.23
N LEU A 81 -11.11 -12.28 -10.08
CA LEU A 81 -10.84 -11.01 -9.37
C LEU A 81 -11.51 -9.80 -10.04
N PHE A 82 -11.74 -9.88 -11.36
CA PHE A 82 -12.22 -8.76 -12.16
C PHE A 82 -13.70 -8.88 -12.56
N ILE A 83 -14.44 -9.86 -12.02
CA ILE A 83 -15.84 -10.12 -12.39
C ILE A 83 -16.79 -8.94 -12.08
N PHE A 84 -16.44 -8.09 -11.11
CA PHE A 84 -17.21 -6.90 -10.76
C PHE A 84 -16.99 -5.71 -11.72
N TRP A 85 -15.97 -5.77 -12.58
CA TRP A 85 -15.61 -4.64 -13.46
C TRP A 85 -16.57 -4.44 -14.63
N PRO A 86 -16.99 -5.48 -15.38
CA PRO A 86 -18.04 -5.34 -16.38
C PRO A 86 -19.34 -4.80 -15.77
N LEU A 87 -19.71 -5.32 -14.60
CA LEU A 87 -20.86 -4.84 -13.84
C LEU A 87 -20.73 -3.34 -13.50
N ARG A 88 -19.55 -2.91 -13.07
CA ARG A 88 -19.30 -1.50 -12.77
C ARG A 88 -19.36 -0.62 -14.01
N LEU A 89 -18.81 -1.06 -15.14
CA LEU A 89 -18.91 -0.32 -16.40
C LEU A 89 -20.37 -0.18 -16.85
N LEU A 90 -21.20 -1.22 -16.64
CA LEU A 90 -22.62 -1.19 -16.96
C LEU A 90 -23.40 -0.19 -16.09
N VAL A 91 -23.15 -0.19 -14.78
CA VAL A 91 -23.90 0.59 -13.78
C VAL A 91 -23.37 2.02 -13.65
N GLN A 92 -22.05 2.19 -13.51
CA GLN A 92 -21.39 3.46 -13.16
C GLN A 92 -20.66 4.11 -14.33
N ARG A 93 -20.53 3.44 -15.48
CA ARG A 93 -19.80 3.93 -16.68
C ARG A 93 -18.33 4.29 -16.44
N GLN A 94 -17.77 3.87 -15.31
CA GLN A 94 -16.37 4.10 -14.92
C GLN A 94 -15.84 2.89 -14.14
N LEU A 95 -14.58 2.49 -14.35
CA LEU A 95 -13.97 1.37 -13.61
C LEU A 95 -13.50 1.77 -12.21
N ALA A 96 -12.99 2.98 -12.08
CA ALA A 96 -12.53 3.52 -10.82
C ALA A 96 -12.49 5.06 -10.89
N PRO A 97 -12.71 5.74 -9.76
CA PRO A 97 -12.49 7.17 -9.65
C PRO A 97 -11.05 7.54 -10.02
N TYR A 98 -10.88 8.69 -10.66
CA TYR A 98 -9.56 9.14 -11.09
C TYR A 98 -8.62 9.42 -9.90
N THR A 99 -7.39 8.91 -10.01
CA THR A 99 -6.26 9.23 -9.12
C THR A 99 -4.96 9.25 -9.94
N PRO A 100 -3.91 9.97 -9.49
CA PRO A 100 -2.62 9.96 -10.17
C PRO A 100 -1.97 8.55 -10.26
N LEU A 101 -2.29 7.67 -9.32
CA LEU A 101 -1.75 6.30 -9.25
C LEU A 101 -2.42 5.36 -10.26
N ASN A 102 -3.64 5.65 -10.73
CA ASN A 102 -4.36 4.76 -11.63
C ASN A 102 -3.60 4.51 -12.94
N ARG A 103 -2.93 5.53 -13.51
CA ARG A 103 -2.25 5.41 -14.81
C ARG A 103 -1.14 4.35 -14.82
N PRO A 104 -0.13 4.40 -13.92
CA PRO A 104 0.87 3.35 -13.87
C PRO A 104 0.29 1.99 -13.49
N ILE A 105 -0.76 1.94 -12.66
CA ILE A 105 -1.44 0.68 -12.30
C ILE A 105 -2.12 0.05 -13.52
N TRP A 106 -2.81 0.84 -14.35
CA TRP A 106 -3.38 0.37 -15.61
C TRP A 106 -2.30 -0.14 -16.56
N GLY A 107 -1.17 0.58 -16.65
CA GLY A 107 -0.02 0.14 -17.42
C GLY A 107 0.51 -1.21 -16.94
N LEU A 108 0.68 -1.42 -15.63
CA LEU A 108 1.14 -2.69 -15.07
C LEU A 108 0.16 -3.84 -15.37
N LEU A 109 -1.14 -3.60 -15.23
CA LEU A 109 -2.16 -4.60 -15.53
C LEU A 109 -2.16 -5.00 -17.01
N LEU A 110 -2.04 -4.02 -17.92
CA LEU A 110 -1.97 -4.25 -19.36
C LEU A 110 -0.65 -4.91 -19.80
N TRP A 111 0.43 -4.71 -19.04
CA TRP A 111 1.73 -5.32 -19.29
C TRP A 111 1.82 -6.75 -18.75
N LEU A 112 0.97 -7.13 -17.80
CA LEU A 112 0.97 -8.45 -17.16
C LEU A 112 0.90 -9.63 -18.15
N PRO A 113 0.04 -9.62 -19.20
CA PRO A 113 0.01 -10.69 -20.18
C PRO A 113 1.33 -10.89 -20.94
N ILE A 114 2.08 -9.81 -21.17
CA ILE A 114 3.40 -9.88 -21.84
C ILE A 114 4.40 -10.59 -20.95
N GLY A 115 4.41 -10.28 -19.65
CA GLY A 115 5.26 -10.96 -18.67
C GLY A 115 4.91 -12.44 -18.49
N ILE A 116 3.66 -12.83 -18.69
CA ILE A 116 3.25 -14.25 -18.70
C ILE A 116 3.69 -14.94 -19.99
N TRP A 117 3.50 -14.29 -21.14
CA TRP A 117 3.89 -14.82 -22.44
C TRP A 117 5.40 -15.02 -22.57
N ALA A 118 6.20 -14.09 -22.03
CA ALA A 118 7.66 -14.15 -22.06
C ALA A 118 8.28 -15.18 -21.09
N ALA A 119 7.47 -15.79 -20.22
CA ALA A 119 7.96 -16.67 -19.18
C ALA A 119 8.45 -18.02 -19.71
N VAL A 120 9.59 -18.47 -19.18
CA VAL A 120 10.13 -19.81 -19.44
C VAL A 120 9.17 -20.90 -18.92
N GLU A 121 8.62 -20.71 -17.73
CA GLU A 121 7.63 -21.58 -17.09
C GLU A 121 6.32 -20.81 -16.86
N PRO A 122 5.31 -20.99 -17.74
CA PRO A 122 4.05 -20.25 -17.67
C PRO A 122 3.26 -20.50 -16.38
N ILE A 123 3.34 -21.70 -15.80
CA ILE A 123 2.59 -22.05 -14.59
C ILE A 123 3.03 -21.16 -13.41
N ARG A 124 4.34 -20.95 -13.26
CA ARG A 124 4.88 -20.03 -12.25
C ARG A 124 4.51 -18.59 -12.56
N ALA A 125 4.59 -18.19 -13.83
CA ALA A 125 4.23 -16.83 -14.21
C ALA A 125 2.79 -16.48 -13.87
N TRP A 126 1.85 -17.41 -14.09
CA TRP A 126 0.45 -17.24 -13.66
C TRP A 126 0.31 -17.08 -12.14
N GLN A 127 1.03 -17.87 -11.34
CA GLN A 127 1.01 -17.75 -9.88
C GLN A 127 1.44 -16.34 -9.42
N HIS A 128 2.63 -15.90 -9.84
CA HIS A 128 3.15 -14.61 -9.39
C HIS A 128 2.38 -13.43 -10.01
N ALA A 129 1.90 -13.56 -11.25
CA ALA A 129 0.97 -12.62 -11.85
C ALA A 129 -0.33 -12.50 -11.05
N GLY A 130 -0.80 -13.60 -10.45
CA GLY A 130 -1.94 -13.62 -9.55
C GLY A 130 -1.75 -12.73 -8.32
N PHE A 131 -0.55 -12.66 -7.74
CA PHE A 131 -0.27 -11.76 -6.61
C PHE A 131 -0.33 -10.29 -7.00
N LEU A 132 0.22 -9.94 -8.18
CA LEU A 132 0.12 -8.58 -8.71
C LEU A 132 -1.34 -8.22 -9.05
N ALA A 133 -2.06 -9.11 -9.73
CA ALA A 133 -3.46 -8.93 -10.09
C ALA A 133 -4.35 -8.78 -8.85
N LEU A 134 -4.12 -9.58 -7.80
CA LEU A 134 -4.79 -9.47 -6.50
C LEU A 134 -4.58 -8.09 -5.88
N GLY A 135 -3.33 -7.61 -5.87
CA GLY A 135 -3.00 -6.27 -5.38
C GLY A 135 -3.73 -5.15 -6.14
N ILE A 136 -3.73 -5.22 -7.48
CA ILE A 136 -4.42 -4.26 -8.35
C ILE A 136 -5.94 -4.30 -8.12
N ALA A 137 -6.53 -5.50 -8.09
CA ALA A 137 -7.96 -5.69 -7.86
C ALA A 137 -8.35 -5.14 -6.47
N LEU A 138 -7.57 -5.44 -5.44
CA LEU A 138 -7.78 -4.96 -4.08
C LEU A 138 -7.69 -3.43 -4.01
N TYR A 139 -6.69 -2.82 -4.66
CA TYR A 139 -6.58 -1.37 -4.78
C TYR A 139 -7.84 -0.75 -5.41
N MET A 140 -8.28 -1.29 -6.56
CA MET A 140 -9.44 -0.76 -7.28
C MET A 140 -10.73 -0.94 -6.46
N ALA A 141 -10.90 -2.08 -5.78
CA ALA A 141 -12.07 -2.33 -4.96
C ALA A 141 -12.14 -1.39 -3.76
N LEU A 142 -11.02 -1.22 -3.04
CA LEU A 142 -10.94 -0.29 -1.91
C LEU A 142 -11.10 1.17 -2.34
N LEU A 143 -10.68 1.53 -3.56
CA LEU A 143 -10.87 2.88 -4.10
C LEU A 143 -12.35 3.16 -4.45
N ASN A 144 -13.07 2.14 -4.91
CA ASN A 144 -14.49 2.22 -5.28
C ASN A 144 -15.44 2.06 -4.09
N TRP A 145 -14.99 1.45 -2.99
CA TRP A 145 -15.87 1.13 -1.87
C TRP A 145 -16.32 2.38 -1.10
N PRO A 146 -17.64 2.64 -0.94
CA PRO A 146 -18.12 3.86 -0.28
C PRO A 146 -17.64 4.03 1.17
N VAL A 147 -17.38 2.92 1.86
CA VAL A 147 -16.93 2.92 3.25
C VAL A 147 -15.53 3.52 3.38
N THR A 148 -14.58 3.08 2.56
CA THR A 148 -13.19 3.57 2.54
C THR A 148 -13.07 4.98 1.97
N GLN A 149 -13.93 5.36 1.02
CA GLN A 149 -14.01 6.76 0.55
C GLN A 149 -14.41 7.73 1.67
N ARG A 150 -15.41 7.36 2.48
CA ARG A 150 -15.88 8.17 3.62
C ARG A 150 -14.92 8.10 4.81
N ARG A 151 -14.29 6.95 5.05
CA ARG A 151 -13.49 6.64 6.24
C ARG A 151 -12.19 5.92 5.87
N PRO A 152 -11.20 6.61 5.25
CA PRO A 152 -9.96 5.97 4.81
C PRO A 152 -9.11 5.44 5.97
N TRP A 153 -9.29 5.96 7.19
CA TRP A 153 -8.61 5.45 8.39
C TRP A 153 -8.92 3.97 8.69
N LEU A 154 -10.04 3.43 8.19
CA LEU A 154 -10.34 1.99 8.32
C LEU A 154 -9.28 1.12 7.62
N LEU A 155 -8.69 1.64 6.54
CA LEU A 155 -7.61 0.94 5.84
C LEU A 155 -6.33 0.92 6.68
N ALA A 156 -6.06 1.97 7.46
CA ALA A 156 -4.96 1.96 8.43
C ALA A 156 -5.19 0.92 9.56
N VAL A 157 -6.44 0.73 9.98
CA VAL A 157 -6.80 -0.34 10.92
C VAL A 157 -6.57 -1.71 10.29
N ALA A 158 -6.99 -1.92 9.03
CA ALA A 158 -6.75 -3.16 8.31
C ALA A 158 -5.25 -3.46 8.15
N ILE A 159 -4.45 -2.44 7.80
CA ILE A 159 -2.98 -2.54 7.72
C ILE A 159 -2.37 -2.93 9.08
N GLY A 160 -2.77 -2.25 10.17
CA GLY A 160 -2.31 -2.58 11.52
C GLY A 160 -2.72 -4.00 11.94
N GLY A 161 -3.95 -4.42 11.60
CA GLY A 161 -4.45 -5.77 11.82
C GLY A 161 -3.66 -6.82 11.05
N CYS A 162 -3.29 -6.56 9.80
CA CYS A 162 -2.38 -7.42 9.04
C CYS A 162 -1.00 -7.51 9.72
N GLY A 163 -0.46 -6.40 10.22
CA GLY A 163 0.79 -6.38 10.98
C GLY A 163 0.73 -7.24 12.25
N LEU A 164 -0.36 -7.14 13.01
CA LEU A 164 -0.58 -7.99 14.19
C LEU A 164 -0.76 -9.47 13.81
N LEU A 165 -1.50 -9.76 12.75
CA LEU A 165 -1.65 -11.14 12.27
C LEU A 165 -0.30 -11.75 11.88
N LEU A 166 0.53 -11.00 11.15
CA LEU A 166 1.90 -11.44 10.82
C LEU A 166 2.79 -11.57 12.06
N THR A 167 2.53 -10.79 13.11
CA THR A 167 3.26 -10.88 14.38
C THR A 167 2.90 -12.16 15.14
N VAL A 168 1.64 -12.60 15.06
CA VAL A 168 1.17 -13.85 15.68
C VAL A 168 1.62 -15.06 14.88
N LEU A 169 1.43 -15.03 13.55
CA LEU A 169 1.77 -16.16 12.67
C LEU A 169 3.28 -16.26 12.39
N GLY A 170 3.99 -15.12 12.42
CA GLY A 170 5.39 -15.01 12.01
C GLY A 170 6.33 -15.95 12.77
N PRO A 171 6.32 -15.98 14.12
CA PRO A 171 7.13 -16.91 14.89
C PRO A 171 6.87 -18.36 14.54
N GLU A 172 5.60 -18.77 14.37
CA GLU A 172 5.21 -20.13 14.00
C GLU A 172 5.71 -20.52 12.61
N LEU A 173 5.63 -19.60 11.66
CA LEU A 173 6.18 -19.76 10.30
C LEU A 173 7.70 -19.86 10.28
N LEU A 174 8.39 -19.38 11.33
CA LEU A 174 9.84 -19.37 11.49
C LEU A 174 10.36 -20.50 12.41
N LEU A 175 9.53 -21.43 12.90
CA LEU A 175 9.91 -22.45 13.91
C LEU A 175 10.90 -23.54 13.40
N ARG A 176 12.13 -23.12 13.06
CA ARG A 176 13.42 -23.78 13.32
C ARG A 176 14.53 -22.73 13.52
N VAL A 177 14.21 -21.57 14.07
CA VAL A 177 15.22 -20.58 14.50
C VAL A 177 15.70 -20.99 15.90
N PRO A 178 16.99 -21.33 16.09
CA PRO A 178 17.51 -21.74 17.39
C PRO A 178 17.32 -20.63 18.41
N THR A 179 16.80 -21.00 19.59
CA THR A 179 16.32 -20.15 20.69
C THR A 179 17.43 -19.40 21.45
N LYS A 180 18.56 -19.09 20.81
CA LYS A 180 19.59 -18.27 21.45
C LYS A 180 19.21 -16.81 21.32
N PHE A 181 18.81 -16.24 22.47
CA PHE A 181 18.49 -14.83 22.75
C PHE A 181 19.69 -13.87 22.60
N ILE A 182 20.61 -14.16 21.68
CA ILE A 182 21.78 -13.33 21.43
C ILE A 182 21.54 -12.69 20.07
N LEU A 183 21.35 -11.36 20.08
CA LEU A 183 21.56 -10.51 18.89
C LEU A 183 22.82 -11.04 18.20
N PHE A 184 22.71 -11.54 16.97
CA PHE A 184 23.82 -12.12 16.18
C PHE A 184 24.24 -13.55 16.56
N SER A 185 23.34 -14.54 16.54
CA SER A 185 23.78 -15.96 16.54
C SER A 185 23.86 -16.53 15.12
N ASP A 186 25.00 -17.12 14.78
CA ASP A 186 25.30 -17.71 13.46
C ASP A 186 24.36 -18.88 13.07
N GLU A 187 23.67 -19.42 14.07
CA GLU A 187 22.71 -20.51 13.96
C GLU A 187 21.38 -20.07 13.30
N VAL A 188 20.97 -18.80 13.44
CA VAL A 188 19.78 -18.25 12.75
C VAL A 188 20.06 -18.02 11.27
N THR A 189 21.26 -17.55 10.93
CA THR A 189 21.70 -17.36 9.54
C THR A 189 21.75 -18.68 8.75
N ARG A 190 21.87 -19.82 9.46
CA ARG A 190 21.85 -21.18 8.89
C ARG A 190 20.48 -21.85 8.94
N SER A 191 19.43 -21.22 9.47
CA SER A 191 18.11 -21.84 9.48
C SER A 191 17.67 -22.08 8.03
N GLN A 192 17.51 -23.34 7.65
CA GLN A 192 17.05 -23.67 6.31
C GLN A 192 15.67 -23.05 6.10
N PRO A 193 15.47 -22.31 5.01
CA PRO A 193 14.17 -21.75 4.69
C PRO A 193 13.16 -22.91 4.61
N LEU A 194 12.07 -22.84 5.38
CA LEU A 194 11.02 -23.84 5.25
C LEU A 194 10.29 -23.54 3.93
N ASP A 195 10.40 -24.45 2.96
CA ASP A 195 9.47 -24.49 1.83
C ASP A 195 8.15 -25.02 2.38
N LEU A 196 7.43 -24.09 3.01
CA LEU A 196 6.06 -24.32 3.40
C LEU A 196 5.30 -24.66 2.11
N TRP A 197 4.92 -25.93 1.99
CA TRP A 197 4.01 -26.45 0.98
C TRP A 197 4.59 -26.65 -0.44
N GLN A 198 5.90 -26.90 -0.58
CA GLN A 198 6.53 -27.15 -1.89
C GLN A 198 6.22 -26.05 -2.93
N SER A 199 5.99 -24.82 -2.44
CA SER A 199 5.44 -23.72 -3.23
C SER A 199 6.52 -22.94 -3.99
N GLY A 200 7.79 -23.32 -3.83
CA GLY A 200 8.94 -22.61 -4.38
C GLY A 200 9.20 -21.25 -3.71
N GLU A 201 8.32 -20.80 -2.81
CA GLU A 201 8.49 -19.63 -1.95
C GLU A 201 8.80 -20.08 -0.52
N THR A 202 10.03 -19.86 -0.10
CA THR A 202 10.41 -20.11 1.29
C THR A 202 10.07 -18.89 2.13
N VAL A 203 9.43 -19.08 3.29
CA VAL A 203 9.20 -17.98 4.23
C VAL A 203 10.54 -17.67 4.91
N ASN A 204 11.36 -16.90 4.21
CA ASN A 204 12.61 -16.39 4.73
C ASN A 204 12.32 -15.22 5.70
N PRO A 205 13.07 -15.09 6.80
CA PRO A 205 13.04 -13.92 7.68
C PRO A 205 12.83 -12.57 6.97
N ASN A 206 13.53 -12.30 5.87
CA ASN A 206 13.41 -11.02 5.15
C ASN A 206 11.99 -10.78 4.60
N VAL A 207 11.28 -11.82 4.16
CA VAL A 207 9.90 -11.69 3.66
C VAL A 207 8.96 -11.23 4.78
N LEU A 208 9.06 -11.86 5.94
CA LEU A 208 8.29 -11.45 7.12
C LEU A 208 8.66 -10.02 7.56
N ALA A 209 9.95 -9.68 7.59
CA ALA A 209 10.41 -8.33 7.90
C ALA A 209 9.81 -7.28 6.94
N GLY A 210 9.80 -7.56 5.63
CA GLY A 210 9.17 -6.70 4.63
C GLY A 210 7.70 -6.41 4.91
N GLY A 211 6.94 -7.42 5.33
CA GLY A 211 5.54 -7.28 5.72
C GLY A 211 5.33 -6.45 6.99
N LEU A 212 6.16 -6.67 8.01
CA LEU A 212 6.07 -5.97 9.30
C LEU A 212 6.54 -4.52 9.23
N LEU A 213 7.43 -4.17 8.29
CA LEU A 213 7.95 -2.80 8.11
C LEU A 213 6.85 -1.79 7.75
N LEU A 214 5.89 -2.20 6.93
CA LEU A 214 4.84 -1.32 6.42
C LEU A 214 3.96 -0.72 7.55
N PRO A 215 3.34 -1.50 8.46
CA PRO A 215 2.45 -0.98 9.49
C PRO A 215 3.14 -0.10 10.55
N ILE A 216 4.44 -0.28 10.84
CA ILE A 216 5.10 0.40 11.97
C ILE A 216 5.13 1.94 11.77
N PRO A 217 5.66 2.51 10.67
CA PRO A 217 5.67 3.97 10.49
C PRO A 217 4.26 4.57 10.47
N LEU A 218 3.26 3.82 9.99
CA LEU A 218 1.86 4.23 9.99
C LEU A 218 1.30 4.38 11.41
N LEU A 219 1.50 3.37 12.25
CA LEU A 219 1.07 3.41 13.65
C LEU A 219 1.82 4.51 14.43
N VAL A 220 3.12 4.67 14.20
CA VAL A 220 3.93 5.72 14.85
C VAL A 220 3.47 7.12 14.44
N ALA A 221 3.23 7.37 13.15
CA ALA A 221 2.75 8.67 12.68
C ALA A 221 1.38 9.04 13.26
N LEU A 222 0.46 8.07 13.36
CA LEU A 222 -0.83 8.25 14.03
C LEU A 222 -0.68 8.49 15.54
N SER A 223 0.30 7.87 16.18
CA SER A 223 0.54 8.00 17.62
C SER A 223 1.08 9.37 18.02
N ILE A 224 2.06 9.88 17.27
CA ILE A 224 2.79 11.12 17.62
C ILE A 224 1.90 12.35 17.48
N ARG A 225 0.94 12.34 16.55
CA ARG A 225 0.02 13.47 16.36
C ARG A 225 -1.30 13.22 17.10
N THR A 226 -1.48 13.78 18.29
CA THR A 226 -2.67 13.46 19.10
C THR A 226 -3.95 14.22 18.73
N SER A 227 -3.82 15.28 17.92
CA SER A 227 -4.88 16.25 17.64
C SER A 227 -6.05 15.73 16.81
N TRP A 228 -5.92 14.55 16.17
CA TRP A 228 -7.01 13.95 15.40
C TRP A 228 -8.06 13.24 16.26
N ALA A 229 -7.68 12.73 17.45
CA ALA A 229 -8.58 11.99 18.30
C ALA A 229 -9.37 12.91 19.24
N ARG A 230 -10.67 12.60 19.45
CA ARG A 230 -11.48 13.30 20.46
C ARG A 230 -10.95 13.06 21.88
N ARG A 231 -10.49 11.83 22.15
CA ARG A 231 -9.85 11.45 23.41
C ARG A 231 -8.33 11.45 23.18
N ARG A 232 -7.61 12.37 23.84
CA ARG A 232 -6.17 12.58 23.60
C ARG A 232 -5.27 11.40 24.01
N TRP A 233 -5.80 10.44 24.76
CA TRP A 233 -5.10 9.22 25.17
C TRP A 233 -5.21 8.09 24.15
N LEU A 234 -6.12 8.15 23.17
CA LEU A 234 -6.24 7.10 22.14
C LEU A 234 -5.02 7.01 21.22
N PRO A 235 -4.46 8.12 20.68
CA PRO A 235 -3.31 8.05 19.79
C PRO A 235 -2.08 7.36 20.40
N PRO A 236 -1.61 7.66 21.64
CA PRO A 236 -0.45 6.97 22.20
C PRO A 236 -0.70 5.48 22.44
N LEU A 237 -1.95 5.01 22.57
CA LEU A 237 -2.26 3.58 22.66
C LEU A 237 -1.87 2.81 21.40
N LEU A 238 -1.79 3.47 20.24
CA LEU A 238 -1.32 2.82 19.00
C LEU A 238 0.16 2.43 19.06
N LEU A 239 0.97 3.04 19.95
CA LEU A 239 2.34 2.57 20.21
C LEU A 239 2.34 1.20 20.88
N LEU A 240 1.38 0.93 21.77
CA LEU A 240 1.25 -0.39 22.40
C LEU A 240 0.96 -1.49 21.37
N ILE A 241 0.25 -1.14 20.29
CA ILE A 241 0.00 -2.03 19.14
C ILE A 241 1.25 -2.19 18.27
N ALA A 242 2.05 -1.13 18.11
CA ALA A 242 3.29 -1.18 17.33
C ALA A 242 4.40 -1.98 18.03
N MET A 243 4.45 -1.97 19.37
CA MET A 243 5.48 -2.66 20.16
C MET A 243 5.66 -4.15 19.82
N PRO A 244 4.62 -5.01 19.81
CA PRO A 244 4.79 -6.41 19.47
C PRO A 244 5.24 -6.62 18.01
N ILE A 245 4.80 -5.77 17.08
CA ILE A 245 5.23 -5.80 15.67
C ILE A 245 6.74 -5.49 15.57
N VAL A 246 7.21 -4.46 16.28
CA VAL A 246 8.64 -4.11 16.36
C VAL A 246 9.45 -5.21 17.04
N MET A 247 8.91 -5.83 18.10
CA MET A 247 9.57 -6.94 18.79
C MET A 247 9.79 -8.11 17.83
N VAL A 248 8.77 -8.55 17.10
CA VAL A 248 8.93 -9.63 16.12
C VAL A 248 9.85 -9.22 14.97
N LEU A 249 9.81 -7.96 14.51
CA LEU A 249 10.78 -7.47 13.53
C LEU A 249 12.22 -7.63 14.04
N ILE A 250 12.51 -7.33 15.31
CA ILE A 250 13.84 -7.51 15.93
C ILE A 250 14.21 -9.01 16.05
N LEU A 251 13.23 -9.89 16.28
CA LEU A 251 13.45 -11.33 16.31
C LEU A 251 13.72 -11.92 14.92
N VAL A 252 13.27 -11.26 13.86
CA VAL A 252 13.49 -11.67 12.47
C VAL A 252 14.97 -11.53 12.05
N GLN A 253 15.78 -10.73 12.75
CA GLN A 253 17.22 -10.57 12.48
C GLN A 253 17.58 -10.06 11.07
N SER A 254 16.64 -9.35 10.41
CA SER A 254 16.90 -8.75 9.09
C SER A 254 17.58 -7.37 9.23
N ARG A 255 18.91 -7.33 9.09
CA ARG A 255 19.73 -6.08 9.20
C ARG A 255 19.21 -4.97 8.29
N GLY A 256 18.86 -5.30 7.05
CA GLY A 256 18.31 -4.35 6.08
C GLY A 256 16.97 -3.76 6.51
N SER A 257 16.16 -4.53 7.26
CA SER A 257 14.88 -4.04 7.79
C SER A 257 15.08 -3.02 8.92
N TYR A 258 16.10 -3.19 9.77
CA TYR A 258 16.37 -2.25 10.86
C TYR A 258 16.79 -0.89 10.34
N LEU A 259 17.70 -0.88 9.35
CA LEU A 259 18.13 0.36 8.70
C LEU A 259 16.94 1.05 8.01
N ALA A 260 16.12 0.28 7.28
CA ALA A 260 14.94 0.80 6.62
C ALA A 260 13.93 1.40 7.60
N LEU A 261 13.67 0.71 8.72
CA LEU A 261 12.79 1.21 9.78
C LEU A 261 13.35 2.49 10.40
N ALA A 262 14.64 2.51 10.75
CA ALA A 262 15.28 3.67 11.35
C ALA A 262 15.15 4.91 10.45
N ILE A 263 15.48 4.79 9.17
CA ILE A 263 15.35 5.90 8.21
C ILE A 263 13.89 6.33 8.05
N ALA A 264 12.95 5.38 7.97
CA ALA A 264 11.53 5.71 7.86
C ALA A 264 10.99 6.43 9.10
N LEU A 265 11.35 5.99 10.30
CA LEU A 265 10.95 6.65 11.54
C LEU A 265 11.59 8.04 11.69
N LEU A 266 12.86 8.19 11.30
CA LEU A 266 13.52 9.50 11.24
C LEU A 266 12.80 10.44 10.26
N ALA A 267 12.38 9.95 9.10
CA ALA A 267 11.61 10.74 8.15
C ALA A 267 10.25 11.17 8.74
N VAL A 268 9.53 10.26 9.41
CA VAL A 268 8.26 10.56 10.10
C VAL A 268 8.48 11.62 11.20
N LEU A 269 9.54 11.49 11.99
CA LEU A 269 9.92 12.43 13.04
C LEU A 269 10.33 13.80 12.47
N ALA A 270 11.12 13.83 11.39
CA ALA A 270 11.54 15.06 10.72
C ALA A 270 10.37 15.83 10.13
N LEU A 271 9.37 15.12 9.57
CA LEU A 271 8.15 15.77 9.07
C LEU A 271 7.30 16.37 10.20
N ARG A 272 7.35 15.79 11.41
CA ARG A 272 6.65 16.32 12.60
C ARG A 272 7.42 17.43 13.32
N TRP A 273 8.74 17.26 13.42
CA TRP A 273 9.69 18.08 14.18
C TRP A 273 11.01 18.16 13.39
N PRO A 274 11.15 19.10 12.44
CA PRO A 274 12.27 19.11 11.49
C PRO A 274 13.63 19.16 12.18
N TRP A 275 13.80 20.00 13.19
CA TRP A 275 15.06 20.10 13.93
C TRP A 275 15.38 18.86 14.78
N ALA A 276 14.37 18.26 15.41
CA ALA A 276 14.57 17.02 16.19
C ALA A 276 14.88 15.83 15.28
N GLY A 277 14.25 15.76 14.10
CA GLY A 277 14.55 14.75 13.08
C GLY A 277 15.95 14.91 12.50
N VAL A 278 16.38 16.13 12.19
CA VAL A 278 17.76 16.41 11.75
C VAL A 278 18.77 16.03 12.83
N ALA A 279 18.53 16.43 14.08
CA ALA A 279 19.40 16.06 15.20
C ALA A 279 19.48 14.53 15.39
N SER A 280 18.34 13.84 15.25
CA SER A 280 18.27 12.38 15.36
C SER A 280 18.95 11.67 14.19
N ALA A 281 18.88 12.24 12.98
CA ALA A 281 19.59 11.74 11.81
C ALA A 281 21.11 11.93 11.94
N ILE A 282 21.55 13.11 12.39
CA ILE A 282 22.96 13.37 12.71
C ILE A 282 23.43 12.38 13.76
N ALA A 283 22.70 12.22 14.86
CA ALA A 283 23.04 11.26 15.91
C ALA A 283 23.17 9.83 15.37
N LEU A 284 22.22 9.36 14.54
CA LEU A 284 22.29 8.04 13.93
C LEU A 284 23.53 7.87 13.05
N VAL A 285 23.83 8.85 12.20
CA VAL A 285 25.01 8.83 11.33
C VAL A 285 26.29 8.85 12.17
N THR A 286 26.38 9.72 13.18
CA THR A 286 27.53 9.82 14.08
C THR A 286 27.74 8.51 14.85
N THR A 287 26.70 7.92 15.43
CA THR A 287 26.79 6.62 16.11
C THR A 287 27.24 5.52 15.15
N THR A 288 26.71 5.50 13.92
CA THR A 288 27.11 4.51 12.91
C THR A 288 28.57 4.69 12.51
N MET A 289 29.02 5.94 12.30
CA MET A 289 30.41 6.26 11.96
C MET A 289 31.36 5.89 13.11
N ILE A 290 30.99 6.15 14.37
CA ILE A 290 31.78 5.74 15.54
C ILE A 290 31.89 4.22 15.60
N MET A 291 30.79 3.49 15.40
CA MET A 291 30.80 2.02 15.37
C MET A 291 31.66 1.45 14.23
N VAL A 292 31.65 2.10 13.06
CA VAL A 292 32.51 1.71 11.93
C VAL A 292 33.98 2.06 12.19
N TRP A 293 34.26 3.18 12.85
CA TRP A 293 35.61 3.64 13.15
C TRP A 293 36.30 2.78 14.22
N GLU A 294 35.60 2.49 15.32
CA GLU A 294 36.13 1.68 16.43
C GLU A 294 36.05 0.17 16.14
N GLY A 295 35.07 -0.26 15.34
CA GLY A 295 34.81 -1.65 15.00
C GLY A 295 35.26 -2.06 13.60
N ALA A 296 36.11 -1.30 12.91
CA ALA A 296 36.43 -1.48 11.49
C ALA A 296 36.85 -2.91 11.13
N LEU A 297 37.62 -3.60 11.98
CA LEU A 297 38.01 -5.00 11.75
C LEU A 297 36.84 -5.98 11.92
N LEU A 298 36.02 -5.83 12.96
CA LEU A 298 34.81 -6.65 13.19
C LEU A 298 33.72 -6.35 12.15
N PHE A 299 33.67 -5.12 11.66
CA PHE A 299 32.82 -4.69 10.56
C PHE A 299 33.31 -5.29 9.24
N LEU A 300 34.62 -5.28 8.97
CA LEU A 300 35.22 -5.94 7.81
C LEU A 300 35.07 -7.47 7.88
N GLU A 301 35.13 -8.11 9.04
CA GLU A 301 34.83 -9.54 9.20
C GLU A 301 33.32 -9.82 9.05
N ALA A 302 32.44 -9.01 9.65
CA ALA A 302 30.98 -9.14 9.52
C ALA A 302 30.44 -8.85 8.10
N PHE A 303 31.23 -8.17 7.26
CA PHE A 303 30.97 -7.93 5.84
C PHE A 303 31.83 -8.79 4.90
N GLY A 304 32.91 -9.40 5.39
CA GLY A 304 34.01 -9.91 4.57
C GLY A 304 34.36 -11.39 4.75
N SER A 305 33.78 -12.13 5.70
CA SER A 305 33.96 -13.59 5.72
C SER A 305 32.71 -14.34 5.27
N ASP A 306 32.96 -15.27 4.36
CA ASP A 306 32.07 -16.23 3.72
C ASP A 306 31.20 -15.69 2.59
N GLY A 307 31.38 -16.29 1.40
CA GLY A 307 30.53 -16.16 0.21
C GLY A 307 29.09 -16.66 0.41
N SER A 308 28.52 -16.45 1.60
CA SER A 308 27.11 -16.66 1.90
C SER A 308 26.25 -15.74 1.05
N ILE A 309 25.14 -16.27 0.55
CA ILE A 309 24.15 -15.53 -0.28
C ILE A 309 23.56 -14.33 0.50
N THR A 310 23.66 -14.34 1.82
CA THR A 310 23.21 -13.28 2.73
C THR A 310 24.17 -12.09 2.85
N SER A 311 25.44 -12.21 2.43
CA SER A 311 26.43 -11.14 2.53
C SER A 311 26.28 -10.08 1.43
N PHE A 312 26.86 -8.90 1.64
CA PHE A 312 26.83 -7.82 0.64
C PHE A 312 27.57 -8.20 -0.65
N SER A 313 28.71 -8.90 -0.53
CA SER A 313 29.45 -9.43 -1.69
C SER A 313 28.64 -10.46 -2.46
N GLY A 314 27.94 -11.38 -1.78
CA GLY A 314 27.01 -12.32 -2.41
C GLY A 314 25.88 -11.62 -3.18
N ARG A 315 25.32 -10.53 -2.64
CA ARG A 315 24.29 -9.74 -3.33
C ARG A 315 24.83 -9.03 -4.56
N LEU A 316 26.07 -8.53 -4.52
CA LEU A 316 26.69 -7.89 -5.67
C LEU A 316 26.85 -8.87 -6.84
N GLU A 317 27.26 -10.12 -6.57
CA GLU A 317 27.31 -11.20 -7.58
C GLU A 317 25.90 -11.45 -8.17
N ILE A 318 24.86 -11.52 -7.33
CA ILE A 318 23.47 -11.69 -7.77
C ILE A 318 23.00 -10.52 -8.64
N TRP A 319 23.35 -9.29 -8.29
CA TRP A 319 22.98 -8.12 -9.08
C TRP A 319 23.68 -8.09 -10.42
N GLN A 320 24.97 -8.47 -10.47
CA GLN A 320 25.70 -8.60 -11.73
C GLN A 320 25.09 -9.67 -12.64
N ALA A 321 24.74 -10.83 -12.08
CA ALA A 321 24.04 -11.90 -12.78
C ALA A 321 22.67 -11.43 -13.31
N THR A 322 21.91 -10.71 -12.48
CA THR A 322 20.59 -10.15 -12.84
C THR A 322 20.72 -9.14 -13.99
N LEU A 323 21.70 -8.24 -13.91
CA LEU A 323 21.95 -7.25 -14.96
C LEU A 323 22.37 -7.90 -16.27
N LEU A 324 23.15 -9.00 -16.21
CA LEU A 324 23.53 -9.76 -17.39
C LEU A 324 22.32 -10.45 -18.03
N ALA A 325 21.43 -11.05 -17.24
CA ALA A 325 20.18 -11.61 -17.74
C ALA A 325 19.23 -10.54 -18.30
N LEU A 326 19.20 -9.34 -17.70
CA LEU A 326 18.39 -8.23 -18.18
C LEU A 326 18.89 -7.67 -19.52
N ARG A 327 20.20 -7.75 -19.83
CA ARG A 327 20.75 -7.29 -21.11
C ARG A 327 20.19 -8.07 -22.30
N THR A 328 19.91 -9.36 -22.13
CA THR A 328 19.34 -10.21 -23.19
C THR A 328 17.81 -10.13 -23.26
N HIS A 329 17.16 -9.71 -22.17
CA HIS A 329 15.69 -9.67 -22.03
C HIS A 329 15.16 -8.30 -21.62
N ALA A 330 15.77 -7.23 -22.13
CA ALA A 330 15.50 -5.87 -21.65
C ALA A 330 14.06 -5.40 -21.87
N LEU A 331 13.38 -5.87 -22.92
CA LEU A 331 12.03 -5.42 -23.26
C LEU A 331 10.94 -6.16 -22.46
N TRP A 332 11.00 -7.49 -22.41
CA TRP A 332 9.91 -8.33 -21.88
C TRP A 332 10.23 -8.94 -20.52
N GLY A 333 11.51 -8.97 -20.12
CA GLY A 333 11.99 -9.71 -18.95
C GLY A 333 12.07 -11.22 -19.20
N LEU A 334 12.43 -11.96 -18.15
CA LEU A 334 12.47 -13.42 -18.09
C LEU A 334 11.07 -14.03 -17.86
N GLY A 335 10.06 -13.17 -17.72
CA GLY A 335 8.72 -13.49 -17.28
C GLY A 335 8.58 -13.59 -15.76
N PHE A 336 7.37 -13.30 -15.27
CA PHE A 336 7.14 -13.08 -13.86
C PHE A 336 7.50 -14.32 -13.02
N GLY A 337 8.35 -14.17 -12.00
CA GLY A 337 8.66 -15.25 -11.06
C GLY A 337 9.54 -16.37 -11.63
N ASN A 338 10.17 -16.12 -12.79
CA ASN A 338 11.02 -17.10 -13.46
C ASN A 338 12.52 -16.89 -13.19
N PHE A 339 12.88 -15.93 -12.33
CA PHE A 339 14.27 -15.57 -12.04
C PHE A 339 15.18 -16.77 -11.77
N ALA A 340 14.84 -17.60 -10.78
CA ALA A 340 15.70 -18.71 -10.35
C ALA A 340 15.94 -19.75 -11.46
N LEU A 341 14.93 -20.01 -12.29
CA LEU A 341 15.01 -20.95 -13.41
C LEU A 341 15.84 -20.38 -14.55
N ALA A 342 15.49 -19.17 -14.99
CA ALA A 342 16.08 -18.55 -16.15
C ALA A 342 17.55 -18.17 -15.91
N VAL A 343 17.89 -17.57 -14.77
CA VAL A 343 19.28 -17.17 -14.47
C VAL A 343 20.20 -18.39 -14.40
N SER A 344 19.74 -19.49 -13.80
CA SER A 344 20.51 -20.75 -13.74
C SER A 344 20.75 -21.35 -15.13
N ALA A 345 19.82 -21.16 -16.08
CA ALA A 345 20.00 -21.58 -17.47
C ALA A 345 20.96 -20.67 -18.25
N TYR A 346 20.98 -19.36 -17.97
CA TYR A 346 21.83 -18.39 -18.68
C TYR A 346 23.26 -18.33 -18.18
N LEU A 347 23.52 -18.73 -16.94
CA LEU A 347 24.83 -18.65 -16.31
C LEU A 347 25.29 -20.04 -15.87
N PRO A 348 25.95 -20.80 -16.76
CA PRO A 348 26.54 -22.09 -16.40
C PRO A 348 27.51 -21.95 -15.22
N GLY A 349 27.29 -22.71 -14.15
CA GLY A 349 28.05 -22.61 -12.90
C GLY A 349 27.48 -21.62 -11.87
N TRP A 350 26.31 -21.02 -12.15
CA TRP A 350 25.58 -20.21 -11.18
C TRP A 350 25.17 -21.03 -9.95
N ARG A 351 25.19 -20.39 -8.78
CA ARG A 351 24.82 -21.03 -7.51
C ARG A 351 23.35 -21.43 -7.54
N ALA A 352 23.10 -22.75 -7.59
CA ALA A 352 21.75 -23.29 -7.51
C ALA A 352 21.06 -22.83 -6.21
N GLY A 353 19.78 -22.44 -6.30
CA GLY A 353 18.96 -22.11 -5.14
C GLY A 353 18.85 -20.63 -4.76
N VAL A 354 19.33 -19.68 -5.59
CA VAL A 354 19.02 -18.25 -5.39
C VAL A 354 17.61 -17.95 -5.93
N PRO A 355 16.63 -17.58 -5.08
CA PRO A 355 15.23 -17.52 -5.51
C PRO A 355 14.87 -16.22 -6.28
N HIS A 356 15.59 -15.12 -6.01
CA HIS A 356 15.27 -13.80 -6.54
C HIS A 356 16.49 -12.87 -6.53
N ALA A 357 16.39 -11.72 -7.18
CA ALA A 357 17.48 -10.77 -7.41
C ALA A 357 17.97 -10.02 -6.14
N HIS A 358 17.35 -10.24 -4.99
CA HIS A 358 17.64 -9.51 -3.74
C HIS A 358 17.70 -7.98 -3.89
N ASN A 359 16.92 -7.43 -4.83
CA ASN A 359 16.69 -6.00 -5.01
C ASN A 359 15.36 -5.85 -5.75
N LEU A 360 14.43 -5.14 -5.15
CA LEU A 360 13.06 -4.94 -5.64
C LEU A 360 13.03 -4.36 -7.05
N LEU A 361 13.87 -3.37 -7.36
CA LEU A 361 13.87 -2.74 -8.69
C LEU A 361 14.46 -3.68 -9.74
N LEU A 362 15.57 -4.35 -9.42
CA LEU A 362 16.15 -5.35 -10.32
C LEU A 362 15.21 -6.54 -10.52
N GLN A 363 14.48 -6.95 -9.48
CA GLN A 363 13.49 -8.02 -9.56
C GLN A 363 12.33 -7.63 -10.49
N VAL A 364 11.78 -6.42 -10.34
CA VAL A 364 10.73 -5.94 -11.26
C VAL A 364 11.27 -5.87 -12.70
N ALA A 365 12.50 -5.37 -12.87
CA ALA A 365 13.12 -5.24 -14.18
C ALA A 365 13.35 -6.60 -14.85
N VAL A 366 13.80 -7.60 -14.10
CA VAL A 366 14.04 -8.94 -14.66
C VAL A 366 12.75 -9.72 -14.87
N ASP A 367 11.70 -9.47 -14.08
CA ASP A 367 10.38 -10.12 -14.26
C ASP A 367 9.59 -9.55 -15.45
N LEU A 368 9.64 -8.23 -15.67
CA LEU A 368 8.75 -7.52 -16.61
C LEU A 368 9.50 -6.68 -17.66
N GLY A 369 10.82 -6.69 -17.66
CA GLY A 369 11.64 -5.81 -18.50
C GLY A 369 11.70 -4.36 -18.01
N LEU A 370 12.44 -3.54 -18.77
CA LEU A 370 12.54 -2.09 -18.57
C LEU A 370 11.18 -1.37 -18.63
N PRO A 371 10.21 -1.74 -19.49
CA PRO A 371 8.87 -1.16 -19.45
C PRO A 371 8.16 -1.41 -18.11
N GLY A 372 8.25 -2.63 -17.56
CA GLY A 372 7.70 -2.94 -16.24
C GLY A 372 8.36 -2.15 -15.12
N LEU A 373 9.71 -2.04 -15.14
CA LEU A 373 10.46 -1.20 -14.20
C LEU A 373 10.02 0.27 -14.27
N PHE A 374 9.85 0.81 -15.48
CA PHE A 374 9.37 2.17 -15.69
C PHE A 374 7.99 2.37 -15.07
N LEU A 375 7.03 1.48 -15.35
CA LEU A 375 5.68 1.55 -14.82
C LEU A 375 5.63 1.46 -13.29
N TYR A 376 6.43 0.56 -12.70
CA TYR A 376 6.53 0.44 -11.25
C TYR A 376 7.20 1.66 -10.60
N SER A 377 8.27 2.17 -11.21
CA SER A 377 8.94 3.40 -10.74
C SER A 377 8.00 4.62 -10.83
N TRP A 378 7.18 4.68 -11.88
CA TRP A 378 6.16 5.71 -12.03
C TRP A 378 5.08 5.61 -10.93
N LEU A 379 4.66 4.39 -10.55
CA LEU A 379 3.76 4.18 -9.42
C LEU A 379 4.36 4.70 -8.11
N LEU A 380 5.60 4.33 -7.80
CA LEU A 380 6.30 4.80 -6.60
C LEU A 380 6.45 6.33 -6.57
N TYR A 381 6.80 6.93 -7.72
CA TYR A 381 6.87 8.38 -7.86
C TYR A 381 5.52 9.05 -7.59
N GLN A 382 4.42 8.56 -8.18
CA GLN A 382 3.09 9.13 -7.98
C GLN A 382 2.62 9.00 -6.53
N ALA A 383 2.90 7.87 -5.88
CA ALA A 383 2.60 7.68 -4.46
C ALA A 383 3.36 8.71 -3.60
N CYS A 384 4.65 8.92 -3.87
CA CYS A 384 5.46 9.93 -3.19
C CYS A 384 4.93 11.35 -3.43
N ALA A 385 4.65 11.72 -4.68
CA ALA A 385 4.14 13.03 -5.07
C ALA A 385 2.80 13.34 -4.37
N VAL A 386 1.90 12.36 -4.32
CA VAL A 386 0.62 12.46 -3.60
C VAL A 386 0.83 12.71 -2.11
N VAL A 387 1.68 11.89 -1.46
CA VAL A 387 1.96 12.03 -0.02
C VAL A 387 2.56 13.40 0.29
N VAL A 388 3.57 13.84 -0.47
CA VAL A 388 4.21 15.15 -0.29
C VAL A 388 3.20 16.28 -0.49
N GLY A 389 2.33 16.17 -1.49
CA GLY A 389 1.26 17.14 -1.72
C GLY A 389 0.33 17.30 -0.53
N ILE A 390 -0.14 16.18 0.05
CA ILE A 390 -1.03 16.18 1.22
C ILE A 390 -0.32 16.74 2.46
N VAL A 391 0.92 16.30 2.72
CA VAL A 391 1.70 16.74 3.87
C VAL A 391 1.97 18.24 3.84
N ARG A 392 2.24 18.81 2.66
CA ARG A 392 2.42 20.26 2.48
C ARG A 392 1.11 21.04 2.69
N GLN A 393 0.00 20.54 2.15
CA GLN A 393 -1.32 21.19 2.28
C GLN A 393 -1.81 21.17 3.74
N ASP A 394 -1.93 19.98 4.33
CA ASP A 394 -2.51 19.82 5.67
C ASP A 394 -1.53 20.24 6.79
N GLY A 395 -0.22 20.25 6.51
CA GLY A 395 0.80 20.76 7.43
C GLY A 395 0.63 22.25 7.73
N TYR A 396 0.24 23.03 6.72
CA TYR A 396 -0.07 24.45 6.86
C TYR A 396 -1.33 24.68 7.72
N ASP A 397 -2.42 23.97 7.40
CA ASP A 397 -3.73 24.15 8.07
C ASP A 397 -3.68 23.89 9.57
N VAL A 398 -2.93 22.88 10.00
CA VAL A 398 -2.87 22.49 11.42
C VAL A 398 -1.99 23.45 12.23
N ASN A 399 -0.98 24.05 11.62
CA ASN A 399 -0.04 24.95 12.32
C ASN A 399 -0.56 26.38 12.45
N GLN A 400 -1.65 26.76 11.76
CA GLN A 400 -2.23 28.09 11.93
C GLN A 400 -2.86 28.26 13.34
N PRO A 401 -2.50 29.33 14.08
CA PRO A 401 -3.14 29.62 15.36
C PRO A 401 -4.64 29.79 15.18
N VAL A 402 -5.45 29.43 16.20
CA VAL A 402 -6.86 29.80 16.19
C VAL A 402 -6.87 31.32 16.28
N ALA A 403 -7.00 32.02 15.16
CA ALA A 403 -7.27 33.44 15.20
C ALA A 403 -8.58 33.60 15.97
N THR A 404 -8.49 34.07 17.21
CA THR A 404 -9.65 34.64 17.89
C THR A 404 -10.09 35.79 17.02
N PRO A 405 -11.33 35.82 16.50
CA PRO A 405 -11.80 36.98 15.77
C PRO A 405 -11.90 38.14 16.77
N ARG A 406 -10.81 38.88 16.92
CA ARG A 406 -10.84 40.28 17.29
C ARG A 406 -10.76 41.03 15.97
N SER A 407 -11.86 41.04 15.23
CA SER A 407 -12.08 42.10 14.27
C SER A 407 -12.33 43.36 15.10
N VAL A 408 -11.32 44.22 15.18
CA VAL A 408 -11.51 45.63 15.56
C VAL A 408 -12.58 46.17 14.61
N GLY A 409 -13.76 46.52 15.13
CA GLY A 409 -14.80 47.24 14.36
C GLY A 409 -16.09 46.49 13.99
N GLN A 410 -16.32 45.23 14.38
CA GLN A 410 -17.65 44.62 14.15
C GLN A 410 -18.66 45.01 15.26
N PRO A 411 -19.88 45.47 14.90
CA PRO A 411 -20.90 45.86 15.88
C PRO A 411 -21.33 44.66 16.73
N ARG A 412 -21.56 44.91 18.04
CA ARG A 412 -22.02 43.88 19.00
C ARG A 412 -23.34 43.27 18.50
N PRO A 413 -23.39 41.98 18.15
CA PRO A 413 -24.65 41.35 17.78
C PRO A 413 -25.42 40.94 19.04
N TRP A 414 -26.75 41.02 18.96
CA TRP A 414 -27.71 40.67 20.01
C TRP A 414 -27.38 39.34 20.74
N HIS A 415 -27.63 39.32 22.05
CA HIS A 415 -26.93 38.48 23.04
C HIS A 415 -27.22 36.96 23.03
N GLY A 416 -28.14 36.44 22.19
CA GLY A 416 -28.52 35.02 22.16
C GLY A 416 -28.03 34.22 20.94
N SER A 417 -28.30 34.72 19.73
CA SER A 417 -27.94 34.04 18.46
C SER A 417 -26.43 34.09 18.17
N SER A 418 -25.75 35.14 18.63
CA SER A 418 -24.31 35.32 18.45
C SER A 418 -23.45 34.31 19.22
N GLN A 419 -23.90 33.87 20.40
CA GLN A 419 -23.18 32.85 21.18
C GLN A 419 -23.32 31.45 20.58
N GLN A 420 -24.52 31.10 20.09
CA GLN A 420 -24.76 29.82 19.43
C GLN A 420 -23.99 29.74 18.10
N ALA A 421 -24.02 30.80 17.29
CA ALA A 421 -23.22 30.89 16.06
C ALA A 421 -21.71 30.76 16.34
N ARG A 422 -21.21 31.44 17.38
CA ARG A 422 -19.80 31.33 17.80
C ARG A 422 -19.42 29.92 18.25
N ARG A 423 -20.29 29.24 19.01
CA ARG A 423 -20.07 27.84 19.44
C ARG A 423 -20.08 26.88 18.25
N ALA A 424 -20.99 27.07 17.29
CA ALA A 424 -21.04 26.28 16.06
C ALA A 424 -19.75 26.44 15.25
N GLN A 425 -19.29 27.68 15.04
CA GLN A 425 -18.04 27.97 14.32
C GLN A 425 -16.80 27.38 15.01
N ILE A 426 -16.73 27.41 16.35
CA ILE A 426 -15.64 26.77 17.09
C ILE A 426 -15.65 25.25 16.90
N ARG A 427 -16.84 24.61 16.93
CA ARG A 427 -16.96 23.16 16.72
C ARG A 427 -16.54 22.76 15.31
N GLU A 428 -16.99 23.50 14.31
CA GLU A 428 -16.66 23.29 12.90
C GLU A 428 -15.14 23.40 12.67
N ARG A 429 -14.50 24.47 13.15
CA ARG A 429 -13.03 24.63 13.07
C ARG A 429 -12.28 23.52 13.81
N ALA A 430 -12.77 23.10 14.98
CA ALA A 430 -12.17 22.00 15.74
C ALA A 430 -12.35 20.64 15.05
N GLN A 431 -13.39 20.46 14.24
CA GLN A 431 -13.61 19.28 13.41
C GLN A 431 -12.70 19.31 12.18
N ALA A 432 -12.63 20.43 11.46
CA ALA A 432 -11.73 20.62 10.32
C ALA A 432 -10.26 20.33 10.70
N ARG A 433 -9.80 20.88 11.84
CA ARG A 433 -8.44 20.60 12.38
C ARG A 433 -8.22 19.13 12.70
N ARG A 434 -9.23 18.44 13.24
CA ARG A 434 -9.15 17.01 13.53
C ARG A 434 -9.02 16.20 12.24
N CYS A 435 -9.82 16.52 11.23
CA CYS A 435 -9.78 15.85 9.94
C CYS A 435 -8.46 16.10 9.20
N ALA A 436 -7.97 17.34 9.14
CA ALA A 436 -6.66 17.67 8.57
C ALA A 436 -5.51 17.00 9.33
N SER A 437 -5.58 16.98 10.67
CA SER A 437 -4.60 16.27 11.50
C SER A 437 -4.58 14.76 11.23
N LEU A 438 -5.74 14.14 11.03
CA LEU A 438 -5.85 12.71 10.73
C LEU A 438 -5.29 12.41 9.34
N ARG A 439 -5.72 13.17 8.33
CA ARG A 439 -5.30 13.01 6.94
C ARG A 439 -3.79 13.17 6.80
N TRP A 440 -3.20 14.17 7.44
CA TRP A 440 -1.76 14.34 7.51
C TRP A 440 -1.05 13.16 8.19
N ALA A 441 -1.56 12.68 9.34
CA ALA A 441 -0.91 11.59 10.07
C ALA A 441 -0.94 10.28 9.27
N LEU A 442 -2.06 10.00 8.60
CA LEU A 442 -2.18 8.90 7.65
C LEU A 442 -1.22 9.06 6.47
N ALA A 443 -1.11 10.26 5.89
CA ALA A 443 -0.22 10.53 4.76
C ALA A 443 1.27 10.36 5.14
N VAL A 444 1.69 10.91 6.28
CA VAL A 444 3.05 10.73 6.80
C VAL A 444 3.34 9.27 7.11
N GLY A 445 2.37 8.56 7.70
CA GLY A 445 2.46 7.14 7.97
C GLY A 445 2.60 6.28 6.71
N VAL A 446 1.80 6.57 5.68
CA VAL A 446 1.89 5.92 4.37
C VAL A 446 3.23 6.20 3.71
N GLY A 447 3.68 7.46 3.72
CA GLY A 447 5.00 7.85 3.21
C GLY A 447 6.13 7.12 3.92
N GLY A 448 6.09 7.04 5.26
CA GLY A 448 7.06 6.31 6.06
C GLY A 448 7.07 4.81 5.74
N GLY A 449 5.89 4.17 5.63
CA GLY A 449 5.79 2.75 5.28
C GLY A 449 6.34 2.44 3.88
N LEU A 450 5.95 3.24 2.88
CA LEU A 450 6.47 3.10 1.52
C LEU A 450 7.97 3.39 1.42
N LEU A 451 8.48 4.35 2.21
CA LEU A 451 9.92 4.63 2.30
C LEU A 451 10.68 3.45 2.93
N ALA A 452 10.17 2.88 4.04
CA ALA A 452 10.75 1.69 4.66
C ALA A 452 10.80 0.52 3.67
N MET A 453 9.68 0.27 2.99
CA MET A 453 9.58 -0.74 1.95
C MET A 453 10.58 -0.51 0.83
N PHE A 454 10.73 0.73 0.35
CA PHE A 454 11.67 1.06 -0.72
C PHE A 454 13.12 0.84 -0.30
N ILE A 455 13.51 1.31 0.88
CA ILE A 455 14.90 1.17 1.39
C ILE A 455 15.24 -0.30 1.62
N HIS A 456 14.35 -1.06 2.26
CA HIS A 456 14.52 -2.50 2.39
C HIS A 456 14.53 -3.18 1.01
N GLY A 457 13.71 -2.67 0.10
CA GLY A 457 13.65 -3.03 -1.31
C GLY A 457 14.97 -2.90 -2.07
N LEU A 458 15.85 -1.98 -1.68
CA LEU A 458 17.18 -1.84 -2.32
C LEU A 458 18.10 -3.02 -2.01
N VAL A 459 17.79 -3.77 -0.95
CA VAL A 459 18.63 -4.84 -0.42
C VAL A 459 17.90 -6.19 -0.37
N ASP A 460 16.60 -6.24 -0.66
CA ASP A 460 15.84 -7.47 -0.88
C ASP A 460 14.55 -7.23 -1.70
N ALA A 461 13.96 -8.26 -2.30
CA ALA A 461 12.76 -8.14 -3.16
C ALA A 461 11.50 -8.78 -2.55
N VAL A 462 11.21 -8.44 -1.29
CA VAL A 462 10.32 -9.24 -0.42
C VAL A 462 8.81 -9.00 -0.58
N VAL A 463 8.41 -7.89 -1.19
CA VAL A 463 7.00 -7.49 -1.37
C VAL A 463 6.58 -7.44 -2.84
N TRP A 464 7.35 -8.09 -3.72
CA TRP A 464 7.05 -8.20 -5.14
C TRP A 464 7.04 -9.66 -5.54
N GLY A 465 5.94 -10.11 -6.14
CA GLY A 465 5.81 -11.51 -6.51
C GLY A 465 5.84 -12.47 -5.33
N THR A 466 5.45 -12.05 -4.13
CA THR A 466 5.36 -12.91 -2.94
C THR A 466 3.94 -12.93 -2.40
N LYS A 467 3.63 -13.88 -1.50
CA LYS A 467 2.34 -13.91 -0.78
C LYS A 467 2.02 -12.62 0.00
N LEU A 468 3.02 -11.80 0.35
CA LEU A 468 2.84 -10.52 1.04
C LEU A 468 2.76 -9.31 0.09
N ALA A 469 2.85 -9.53 -1.22
CA ALA A 469 2.85 -8.46 -2.22
C ALA A 469 1.55 -7.65 -2.28
N PHE A 470 0.46 -8.10 -1.64
CA PHE A 470 -0.79 -7.34 -1.52
C PHE A 470 -0.69 -6.16 -0.52
N LEU A 471 0.23 -6.20 0.45
CA LEU A 471 0.32 -5.19 1.51
C LEU A 471 0.65 -3.78 0.99
N PRO A 472 1.65 -3.58 0.09
CA PRO A 472 1.90 -2.27 -0.52
C PRO A 472 0.68 -1.68 -1.24
N TRP A 473 -0.21 -2.53 -1.79
CA TRP A 473 -1.43 -2.06 -2.47
C TRP A 473 -2.44 -1.44 -1.51
N LEU A 474 -2.47 -1.87 -0.24
CA LEU A 474 -3.24 -1.19 0.80
C LEU A 474 -2.71 0.23 1.04
N PHE A 475 -1.39 0.42 0.98
CA PHE A 475 -0.76 1.74 1.11
C PHE A 475 -1.03 2.63 -0.10
N PHE A 476 -0.95 2.08 -1.31
CA PHE A 476 -1.32 2.80 -2.54
C PHE A 476 -2.80 3.20 -2.53
N ALA A 477 -3.69 2.31 -2.08
CA ALA A 477 -5.11 2.59 -1.96
C ALA A 477 -5.37 3.69 -0.92
N LEU A 478 -4.69 3.63 0.23
CA LEU A 478 -4.79 4.66 1.26
C LEU A 478 -4.29 6.02 0.74
N ALA A 479 -3.14 6.07 0.06
CA ALA A 479 -2.62 7.31 -0.55
C ALA A 479 -3.64 7.91 -1.55
N ALA A 480 -4.18 7.07 -2.43
CA ALA A 480 -5.18 7.46 -3.42
C ALA A 480 -6.48 7.98 -2.78
N LEU A 481 -6.97 7.33 -1.73
CA LEU A 481 -8.16 7.77 -0.99
C LEU A 481 -7.93 9.10 -0.29
N LEU A 482 -6.76 9.29 0.36
CA LEU A 482 -6.43 10.55 1.02
C LEU A 482 -6.29 11.70 0.01
N TRP A 483 -5.75 11.44 -1.19
CA TRP A 483 -5.65 12.43 -2.26
C TRP A 483 -7.02 12.94 -2.70
N ARG A 484 -8.01 12.04 -2.78
CA ARG A 484 -9.39 12.38 -3.17
C ARG A 484 -10.17 13.15 -2.11
N GLN A 485 -9.72 13.17 -0.86
CA GLN A 485 -10.37 13.97 0.17
C GLN A 485 -10.16 15.47 -0.11
N PRO A 486 -11.22 16.30 0.00
CA PRO A 486 -11.08 17.75 -0.19
C PRO A 486 -10.14 18.33 0.87
N PRO A 487 -9.32 19.34 0.54
CA PRO A 487 -8.55 20.08 1.53
C PRO A 487 -9.51 20.78 2.50
N TRP A 488 -9.37 20.53 3.81
CA TRP A 488 -10.24 21.14 4.83
C TRP A 488 -10.02 22.65 4.99
N ALA A 489 -8.96 23.22 4.39
CA ALA A 489 -8.70 24.66 4.29
C ALA A 489 -9.73 25.43 3.45
N ARG A 490 -10.33 24.76 2.46
CA ARG A 490 -11.24 25.40 1.48
C ARG A 490 -12.62 24.82 1.72
N GLY A 491 -13.37 25.55 2.54
CA GLY A 491 -14.65 25.14 3.10
C GLY A 491 -15.54 24.43 2.10
N ASN A 492 -15.96 23.24 2.49
CA ASN A 492 -17.31 22.78 2.24
C ASN A 492 -17.79 22.18 3.56
N ALA A 493 -18.51 23.02 4.30
CA ALA A 493 -19.65 22.53 5.05
C ALA A 493 -20.64 22.00 4.01
N ALA A 494 -20.68 20.68 3.86
CA ALA A 494 -21.76 19.94 3.22
C ALA A 494 -21.83 18.56 3.87
#